data_AF-J3CIL8-F1
#
_entry.id   AF-J3CIL8-F1
#
_cell.length_a   1.000
_cell.length_b   1.000
_cell.length_c   1.000
_cell.angle_alpha   90.00
_cell.angle_beta   90.00
_cell.angle_gamma   90.00
#
_symmetry.space_group_name_H-M   'P 1'
#
loop_
_entity.id
_entity.type
_entity.pdbx_description
1 polymer ?
#
loop_
_entity_poly.entity_id
_entity_poly.type
_entity_poly.pdbx_seq_one_letter_code
_entity_poly.pdbx_strand_id
1 'polypeptide(L)'
;MSAHFETPPLLTLSGIGKRYAGPVLEHIDLQLQAGQVLALTGENGAGKSTLSKIVCGLVEASAGRMLLDGQPYQPASRQQAEALGIRMVMQELNLIPTLSIAENLFLEKLPQRFGWIDRKRLFADAKAQMAVVGLDQLDPWTPVGELGLGHQQMVEIARNLIGSCR
;
A
#
# COMPACT_ATOMS: atom_id res chain seq x y z
N MET A 1 5.39 -40.69 3.18
CA MET A 1 5.66 -39.66 2.15
C MET A 1 4.55 -38.63 2.27
N SER A 2 4.73 -37.65 3.16
CA SER A 2 3.71 -36.65 3.46
C SER A 2 3.82 -35.55 2.43
N ALA A 3 2.81 -35.42 1.57
CA ALA A 3 2.71 -34.29 0.66
C ALA A 3 2.50 -33.03 1.51
N HIS A 4 3.54 -32.20 1.59
CA HIS A 4 3.38 -30.83 2.03
C HIS A 4 2.51 -30.14 0.98
N PHE A 5 1.24 -29.88 1.29
CA PHE A 5 0.43 -28.95 0.51
C PHE A 5 1.05 -27.56 0.73
N GLU A 6 1.99 -27.17 -0.13
CA GLU A 6 2.43 -25.79 -0.20
C GLU A 6 1.22 -24.95 -0.60
N THR A 7 0.85 -24.02 0.29
CA THR A 7 -0.14 -23.00 -0.01
C THR A 7 0.30 -22.28 -1.29
N PRO A 8 -0.59 -22.11 -2.30
CA PRO A 8 -0.22 -21.40 -3.50
C PRO A 8 0.22 -19.97 -3.15
N PRO A 9 1.27 -19.44 -3.79
CA PRO A 9 1.75 -18.09 -3.52
C PRO A 9 0.66 -17.05 -3.80
N LEU A 10 0.54 -16.08 -2.90
CA LEU A 10 -0.39 -14.95 -3.04
C LEU A 10 -0.02 -14.10 -4.26
N LEU A 11 1.25 -13.72 -4.40
CA LEU A 11 1.75 -12.97 -5.56
C LEU A 11 2.87 -13.77 -6.24
N THR A 12 2.77 -13.94 -7.55
CA THR A 12 3.83 -14.52 -8.39
C THR A 12 4.21 -13.53 -9.48
N LEU A 13 5.50 -13.26 -9.61
CA LEU A 13 6.11 -12.54 -10.71
C LEU A 13 6.94 -13.54 -11.52
N SER A 14 6.75 -13.56 -12.85
CA SER A 14 7.52 -14.45 -13.73
C SER A 14 8.14 -13.66 -14.88
N GLY A 15 9.47 -13.66 -14.94
CA GLY A 15 10.26 -13.03 -15.97
C GLY A 15 10.00 -11.52 -16.13
N ILE A 16 9.67 -10.82 -15.04
CA ILE A 16 9.33 -9.40 -15.09
C ILE A 16 10.52 -8.60 -15.59
N GLY A 17 10.28 -7.81 -16.64
CA GLY A 17 11.26 -6.92 -17.23
C GLY A 17 10.74 -5.50 -17.34
N LYS A 18 11.65 -4.53 -17.31
CA LYS A 18 11.33 -3.12 -17.58
C LYS A 18 12.46 -2.44 -18.31
N ARG A 19 12.12 -1.79 -19.43
CA ARG A 19 13.02 -0.95 -20.22
C ARG A 19 12.42 0.45 -20.35
N TYR A 20 13.27 1.47 -20.26
CA TYR A 20 12.97 2.85 -20.65
C TYR A 20 13.89 3.22 -21.81
N ALA A 21 14.86 4.13 -21.62
CA ALA A 21 15.98 4.31 -22.55
C ALA A 21 16.98 3.14 -22.53
N GLY A 22 17.05 2.42 -21.40
CA GLY A 22 17.85 1.19 -21.21
C GLY A 22 17.15 0.19 -20.28
N PRO A 23 17.75 -0.99 -20.07
CA PRO A 23 17.23 -1.97 -19.12
C PRO A 23 17.29 -1.45 -17.68
N VAL A 24 16.19 -1.64 -16.94
CA VAL A 24 16.10 -1.34 -15.50
C VAL A 24 15.79 -2.60 -14.70
N LEU A 25 14.98 -3.50 -15.26
CA LEU A 25 14.72 -4.83 -14.71
C LEU A 25 14.89 -5.87 -15.82
N GLU A 26 15.60 -6.94 -15.52
CA GLU A 26 15.84 -8.04 -16.45
C GLU A 26 15.52 -9.37 -15.74
N HIS A 27 14.43 -10.01 -16.19
CA HIS A 27 14.04 -11.36 -15.78
C HIS A 27 13.88 -11.55 -14.26
N ILE A 28 12.99 -10.78 -13.65
CA ILE A 28 12.67 -10.93 -12.22
C ILE A 28 11.62 -12.02 -12.01
N ASP A 29 12.01 -13.08 -11.32
CA ASP A 29 11.14 -14.11 -10.76
C ASP A 29 11.02 -13.95 -9.25
N LEU A 30 9.79 -13.92 -8.74
CA LEU A 30 9.53 -13.69 -7.32
C LEU A 30 8.20 -14.32 -6.92
N GLN A 31 8.17 -14.95 -5.76
CA GLN A 31 6.94 -15.45 -5.14
C GLN A 31 6.82 -14.90 -3.73
N LEU A 32 5.61 -14.48 -3.36
CA LEU A 32 5.27 -13.99 -2.02
C LEU A 32 4.08 -14.78 -1.50
N GLN A 33 4.24 -15.37 -0.32
CA GLN A 33 3.18 -16.09 0.39
C GLN A 33 2.34 -15.14 1.23
N ALA A 34 1.08 -15.49 1.48
CA ALA A 34 0.24 -14.73 2.41
C ALA A 34 0.87 -14.71 3.81
N GLY A 35 0.92 -13.52 4.44
CA GLY A 35 1.56 -13.33 5.75
C GLY A 35 3.09 -13.30 5.73
N GLN A 36 3.73 -13.45 4.57
CA GLN A 36 5.18 -13.32 4.44
C GLN A 36 5.59 -11.85 4.33
N VAL A 37 6.69 -11.49 5.01
CA VAL A 37 7.38 -10.22 4.82
C VAL A 37 8.59 -10.44 3.94
N LEU A 38 8.65 -9.75 2.80
CA LEU A 38 9.77 -9.83 1.85
C LEU A 38 10.49 -8.48 1.80
N ALA A 39 11.80 -8.50 2.07
CA ALA A 39 12.66 -7.34 1.94
C ALA A 39 13.33 -7.34 0.54
N LEU A 40 13.06 -6.29 -0.24
CA LEU A 40 13.79 -6.03 -1.49
C LEU A 40 15.02 -5.17 -1.17
N THR A 41 16.22 -5.76 -1.29
CA THR A 41 17.50 -5.09 -1.01
C THR A 41 18.36 -4.95 -2.26
N GLY A 42 19.27 -3.97 -2.28
CA GLY A 42 20.19 -3.73 -3.39
C GLY A 42 20.57 -2.26 -3.49
N GLU A 43 21.53 -1.92 -4.34
CA GLU A 43 22.02 -0.55 -4.50
C GLU A 43 20.96 0.41 -5.08
N ASN A 44 21.18 1.71 -4.89
CA ASN A 44 20.35 2.72 -5.53
C ASN A 44 20.45 2.57 -7.06
N GLY A 45 19.31 2.52 -7.74
CA GLY A 45 19.26 2.26 -9.19
C GLY A 45 19.08 0.80 -9.58
N ALA A 46 19.15 -0.16 -8.65
CA ALA A 46 18.95 -1.60 -8.93
C ALA A 46 17.49 -1.99 -9.31
N GLY A 47 16.60 -1.03 -9.59
CA GLY A 47 15.24 -1.31 -10.05
C GLY A 47 14.20 -1.64 -8.99
N LYS A 48 14.55 -1.64 -7.68
CA LYS A 48 13.61 -1.94 -6.57
C LYS A 48 12.31 -1.13 -6.63
N SER A 49 12.43 0.20 -6.70
CA SER A 49 11.26 1.09 -6.78
C SER A 49 10.48 0.90 -8.08
N THR A 50 11.15 0.50 -9.17
CA THR A 50 10.50 0.16 -10.44
C THR A 50 9.65 -1.09 -10.30
N LEU A 51 10.18 -2.13 -9.64
CA LEU A 51 9.44 -3.38 -9.38
C LEU A 51 8.21 -3.11 -8.51
N SER A 52 8.35 -2.35 -7.42
CA SER A 52 7.23 -1.96 -6.56
C SER A 52 6.17 -1.17 -7.33
N LYS A 53 6.58 -0.21 -8.18
CA LYS A 53 5.65 0.56 -9.04
C LYS A 53 4.92 -0.32 -10.04
N ILE A 54 5.57 -1.36 -10.57
CA ILE A 54 4.92 -2.33 -11.46
C ILE A 54 3.85 -3.12 -10.72
N VAL A 55 4.19 -3.69 -9.57
CA VAL A 55 3.25 -4.44 -8.73
C VAL A 55 2.05 -3.58 -8.32
N CYS A 56 2.25 -2.28 -8.11
CA CYS A 56 1.20 -1.36 -7.69
C CYS A 56 0.47 -0.65 -8.85
N GLY A 57 0.68 -1.06 -10.11
CA GLY A 57 -0.02 -0.49 -11.27
C GLY A 57 0.34 0.95 -11.59
N LEU A 58 1.48 1.45 -11.11
CA LEU A 58 2.00 2.79 -11.42
C LEU A 58 2.88 2.80 -12.68
N VAL A 59 3.42 1.64 -13.05
CA VAL A 59 4.29 1.45 -14.22
C VAL A 59 3.94 0.12 -14.88
N GLU A 60 3.76 0.09 -16.19
CA GLU A 60 3.56 -1.17 -16.91
C GLU A 60 4.90 -1.93 -17.07
N ALA A 61 4.91 -3.25 -16.86
CA ALA A 61 6.06 -4.08 -17.18
C ALA A 61 6.28 -4.15 -18.70
N SER A 62 7.54 -4.18 -19.14
CA SER A 62 7.87 -4.36 -20.57
C SER A 62 7.85 -5.84 -20.99
N ALA A 63 7.93 -6.76 -20.04
CA ALA A 63 7.93 -8.20 -20.27
C ALA A 63 7.51 -8.95 -18.99
N GLY A 64 7.18 -10.23 -19.16
CA GLY A 64 6.79 -11.12 -18.08
C GLY A 64 5.30 -11.06 -17.76
N ARG A 65 4.91 -11.73 -16.67
CA ARG A 65 3.52 -11.76 -16.19
C ARG A 65 3.47 -11.80 -14.68
N MET A 66 2.36 -11.33 -14.12
CA MET A 66 2.09 -11.42 -12.68
C MET A 66 0.79 -12.19 -12.45
N LEU A 67 0.74 -12.94 -11.34
CA LEU A 67 -0.46 -13.59 -10.84
C LEU A 67 -0.71 -13.15 -9.41
N LEU A 68 -1.97 -12.88 -9.07
CA LEU A 68 -2.46 -12.62 -7.71
C LEU A 68 -3.52 -13.66 -7.38
N ASP A 69 -3.31 -14.46 -6.33
CA ASP A 69 -4.13 -15.63 -5.99
C ASP A 69 -4.33 -16.58 -7.19
N GLY A 70 -3.26 -16.79 -7.96
CA GLY A 70 -3.26 -17.62 -9.17
C GLY A 70 -4.00 -17.03 -10.37
N GLN A 71 -4.63 -15.86 -10.24
CA GLN A 71 -5.32 -15.18 -11.34
C GLN A 71 -4.41 -14.16 -12.03
N PRO A 72 -4.54 -13.94 -13.35
CA PRO A 72 -3.81 -12.90 -14.06
C PRO A 72 -3.93 -11.53 -13.38
N TYR A 73 -2.79 -10.92 -13.08
CA TYR A 73 -2.69 -9.63 -12.43
C TYR A 73 -1.94 -8.64 -13.33
N GLN A 74 -2.66 -7.67 -13.88
CA GLN A 74 -2.12 -6.62 -14.74
C GLN A 74 -2.90 -5.31 -14.50
N PRO A 75 -2.72 -4.66 -13.33
CA PRO A 75 -3.40 -3.41 -13.04
C PRO A 75 -2.92 -2.31 -14.00
N ALA A 76 -3.87 -1.59 -14.61
CA ALA A 76 -3.60 -0.44 -15.48
C ALA A 76 -3.46 0.88 -14.71
N SER A 77 -3.74 0.88 -13.40
CA SER A 77 -3.61 2.04 -12.53
C SER A 77 -3.43 1.64 -11.06
N ARG A 78 -2.96 2.60 -10.25
CA ARG A 78 -2.92 2.46 -8.78
C ARG A 78 -4.28 2.10 -8.20
N GLN A 79 -5.34 2.78 -8.64
CA GLN A 79 -6.70 2.54 -8.15
C GLN A 79 -7.16 1.11 -8.43
N GLN A 80 -6.79 0.55 -9.58
CA GLN A 80 -7.11 -0.84 -9.92
C GLN A 80 -6.32 -1.84 -9.06
N ALA A 81 -5.04 -1.58 -8.79
CA ALA A 81 -4.25 -2.38 -7.86
C ALA A 81 -4.85 -2.36 -6.44
N GLU A 82 -5.23 -1.18 -5.95
CA GLU A 82 -5.86 -1.02 -4.63
C GLU A 82 -7.22 -1.73 -4.54
N ALA A 83 -8.02 -1.69 -5.61
CA ALA A 83 -9.27 -2.44 -5.70
C ALA A 83 -9.07 -3.96 -5.66
N LEU A 84 -7.91 -4.45 -6.10
CA LEU A 84 -7.51 -5.86 -6.04
C LEU A 84 -6.83 -6.23 -4.69
N GLY A 85 -6.61 -5.25 -3.81
CA GLY A 85 -6.05 -5.44 -2.48
C GLY A 85 -4.54 -5.22 -2.38
N ILE A 86 -3.90 -4.67 -3.41
CA ILE A 86 -2.47 -4.32 -3.39
C ILE A 86 -2.32 -2.81 -3.19
N ARG A 87 -1.62 -2.41 -2.12
CA ARG A 87 -1.49 -1.01 -1.72
C ARG A 87 -0.04 -0.61 -1.50
N MET A 88 0.27 0.65 -1.78
CA MET A 88 1.62 1.20 -1.66
C MET A 88 1.65 2.41 -0.74
N VAL A 89 2.44 2.29 0.33
CA VAL A 89 2.91 3.41 1.15
C VAL A 89 4.09 4.06 0.43
N MET A 90 4.04 5.36 0.20
CA MET A 90 5.08 6.06 -0.56
C MET A 90 6.27 6.38 0.35
N GLN A 91 7.46 6.58 -0.24
CA GLN A 91 8.66 6.95 0.52
C GLN A 91 8.58 8.39 1.08
N GLU A 92 7.87 9.28 0.38
CA GLU A 92 7.61 10.64 0.82
C GLU A 92 6.20 10.72 1.41
N LEU A 93 6.11 11.31 2.61
CA LEU A 93 4.86 11.45 3.36
C LEU A 93 3.89 12.33 2.59
N ASN A 94 2.79 11.74 2.12
CA ASN A 94 1.69 12.47 1.48
C ASN A 94 0.62 12.85 2.51
N LEU A 95 1.03 13.49 3.60
CA LEU A 95 0.13 13.98 4.65
C LEU A 95 0.05 15.51 4.58
N ILE A 96 -1.14 16.05 4.84
CA ILE A 96 -1.36 17.50 4.90
C ILE A 96 -1.11 17.94 6.36
N PRO A 97 -0.01 18.67 6.65
CA PRO A 97 0.41 18.93 8.03
C PRO A 97 -0.60 19.74 8.85
N THR A 98 -1.38 20.59 8.17
CA THR A 98 -2.40 21.46 8.79
C THR A 98 -3.71 20.74 9.08
N LEU A 99 -3.92 19.55 8.52
CA LEU A 99 -5.11 18.75 8.80
C LEU A 99 -4.85 17.81 9.97
N SER A 100 -5.93 17.49 10.68
CA SER A 100 -5.90 16.51 11.75
C SER A 100 -5.55 15.10 11.27
N ILE A 101 -5.19 14.21 12.20
CA ILE A 101 -5.01 12.78 11.90
C ILE A 101 -6.27 12.22 11.24
N ALA A 102 -7.45 12.49 11.80
CA ALA A 102 -8.71 11.99 11.29
C ALA A 102 -8.98 12.45 9.86
N GLU A 103 -8.76 13.74 9.57
CA GLU A 103 -8.94 14.29 8.22
C GLU A 103 -7.94 13.71 7.22
N ASN A 104 -6.68 13.50 7.63
CA ASN A 104 -5.68 12.84 6.78
C ASN A 104 -6.01 11.38 6.48
N LEU A 105 -6.52 10.64 7.47
CA LEU A 105 -6.90 9.23 7.31
C LEU A 105 -8.04 9.07 6.30
N PHE A 106 -9.04 9.97 6.33
CA PHE A 106 -10.26 9.83 5.51
C PHE A 106 -10.39 10.88 4.40
N LEU A 107 -9.30 11.53 4.02
CA LEU A 107 -9.30 12.64 3.06
C LEU A 107 -9.99 12.29 1.73
N GLU A 108 -9.76 11.07 1.23
CA GLU A 108 -10.36 10.58 -0.02
C GLU A 108 -11.86 10.31 0.09
N LYS A 109 -12.36 10.03 1.30
CA LYS A 109 -13.75 9.66 1.54
C LYS A 109 -14.21 10.07 2.94
N LEU A 110 -14.34 11.39 3.14
CA LEU A 110 -14.84 11.94 4.39
C LEU A 110 -16.29 11.45 4.64
N PRO A 111 -16.61 10.97 5.86
CA PRO A 111 -17.98 10.57 6.18
C PRO A 111 -18.88 11.81 6.17
N GLN A 112 -20.02 11.71 5.51
CA GLN A 112 -20.96 12.82 5.35
C GLN A 112 -22.36 12.46 5.88
N ARG A 113 -23.06 13.46 6.40
CA ARG A 113 -24.45 13.40 6.83
C ARG A 113 -25.16 14.68 6.41
N PHE A 114 -26.19 14.55 5.58
CA PHE A 114 -26.95 15.68 5.00
C PHE A 114 -26.05 16.70 4.27
N GLY A 115 -25.01 16.24 3.56
CA GLY A 115 -24.08 17.10 2.82
C GLY A 115 -22.96 17.75 3.65
N TRP A 116 -22.97 17.56 4.98
CA TRP A 116 -21.94 18.05 5.89
C TRP A 116 -21.03 16.92 6.36
N ILE A 117 -19.80 17.23 6.74
CA ILE A 117 -18.89 16.23 7.34
C ILE A 117 -19.50 15.75 8.67
N ASP A 118 -19.72 14.44 8.79
CA ASP A 118 -20.14 13.82 10.03
C ASP A 118 -18.94 13.66 10.96
N ARG A 119 -18.66 14.71 11.74
CA ARG A 119 -17.50 14.75 12.66
C ARG A 119 -17.54 13.65 13.72
N LYS A 120 -18.73 13.24 14.16
CA LYS A 120 -18.87 12.17 15.17
C LYS A 120 -18.44 10.83 14.57
N ARG A 121 -18.88 10.55 13.35
CA ARG A 121 -18.45 9.36 12.61
C ARG A 121 -16.98 9.40 12.25
N LEU A 122 -16.48 10.54 11.76
CA LEU A 122 -15.06 10.72 11.43
C LEU A 122 -14.16 10.42 12.64
N PHE A 123 -14.52 10.92 13.82
CA PHE A 123 -13.79 10.63 15.05
C PHE A 123 -13.79 9.13 15.40
N ALA A 124 -14.95 8.48 15.33
CA ALA A 124 -15.08 7.06 15.65
C ALA A 124 -14.29 6.18 14.67
N ASP A 125 -14.42 6.45 13.38
CA ASP A 125 -13.72 5.73 12.30
C ASP A 125 -12.19 5.94 12.44
N ALA A 126 -11.74 7.15 12.78
CA ALA A 126 -10.32 7.45 13.03
C ALA A 126 -9.78 6.74 14.28
N LYS A 127 -10.51 6.76 15.40
CA LYS A 127 -10.13 6.01 16.62
C LYS A 127 -9.92 4.53 16.32
N ALA A 128 -10.86 3.93 15.59
CA ALA A 128 -10.77 2.52 15.22
C ALA A 128 -9.54 2.26 14.33
N GLN A 129 -9.29 3.11 13.33
CA GLN A 129 -8.18 2.92 12.41
C GLN A 129 -6.80 3.16 13.05
N MET A 130 -6.70 4.17 13.92
CA MET A 130 -5.48 4.45 14.67
C MET A 130 -5.11 3.29 15.59
N ALA A 131 -6.09 2.58 16.16
CA ALA A 131 -5.83 1.42 17.01
C ALA A 131 -5.17 0.26 16.25
N VAL A 132 -5.43 0.09 14.95
CA VAL A 132 -4.82 -0.97 14.11
C VAL A 132 -3.29 -0.84 14.07
N VAL A 133 -2.78 0.37 14.20
CA VAL A 133 -1.34 0.68 14.11
C VAL A 133 -0.74 1.14 15.45
N GLY A 134 -1.48 1.00 16.56
CA GLY A 134 -1.00 1.38 17.90
C GLY A 134 -0.91 2.88 18.17
N LEU A 135 -1.75 3.69 17.51
CA LEU A 135 -1.86 5.14 17.73
C LEU A 135 -3.08 5.54 18.58
N ASP A 136 -3.75 4.60 19.26
CA ASP A 136 -5.02 4.79 19.98
C ASP A 136 -5.00 5.85 21.10
N GLN A 137 -3.80 6.15 21.60
CA GLN A 137 -3.55 7.15 22.66
C GLN A 137 -3.52 8.59 22.13
N LEU A 138 -3.32 8.79 20.82
CA LEU A 138 -3.33 10.14 20.22
C LEU A 138 -4.76 10.63 20.03
N ASP A 139 -4.95 11.96 20.08
CA ASP A 139 -6.23 12.57 19.72
C ASP A 139 -6.37 12.62 18.20
N PRO A 140 -7.43 12.02 17.61
CA PRO A 140 -7.69 12.11 16.17
C PRO A 140 -7.74 13.54 15.62
N TRP A 141 -8.01 14.55 16.46
CA TRP A 141 -8.06 15.96 16.04
C TRP A 141 -6.71 16.67 16.04
N THR A 142 -5.64 16.04 16.56
CA THR A 142 -4.29 16.62 16.52
C THR A 142 -3.84 16.82 15.07
N PRO A 143 -3.37 18.02 14.69
CA PRO A 143 -2.74 18.25 13.38
C PRO A 143 -1.55 17.32 13.16
N VAL A 144 -1.47 16.70 11.98
CA VAL A 144 -0.40 15.73 11.69
C VAL A 144 0.99 16.38 11.74
N GLY A 145 1.10 17.67 11.43
CA GLY A 145 2.36 18.41 11.52
C GLY A 145 2.95 18.52 12.94
N GLU A 146 2.15 18.29 13.98
CA GLU A 146 2.61 18.27 15.37
C GLU A 146 3.22 16.91 15.78
N LEU A 147 3.03 15.88 14.95
CA LEU A 147 3.52 14.54 15.22
C LEU A 147 4.99 14.38 14.85
N GLY A 148 5.72 13.58 15.64
CA GLY A 148 7.05 13.11 15.24
C GLY A 148 6.99 12.23 13.98
N LEU A 149 8.09 12.18 13.22
CA LEU A 149 8.17 11.50 11.92
C LEU A 149 7.68 10.04 11.96
N GLY A 150 8.00 9.31 13.03
CA GLY A 150 7.55 7.92 13.23
C GLY A 150 6.03 7.81 13.31
N HIS A 151 5.37 8.69 14.06
CA HIS A 151 3.90 8.72 14.13
C HIS A 151 3.29 9.14 12.79
N GLN A 152 3.90 10.09 12.06
CA GLN A 152 3.43 10.45 10.72
C GLN A 152 3.49 9.24 9.77
N GLN A 153 4.57 8.44 9.80
CA GLN A 153 4.67 7.20 9.03
C GLN A 153 3.56 6.20 9.40
N MET A 154 3.28 6.05 10.70
CA MET A 154 2.20 5.17 11.17
C MET A 154 0.81 5.66 10.75
N VAL A 155 0.58 6.97 10.69
CA VAL A 155 -0.66 7.55 10.13
C VAL A 155 -0.79 7.21 8.65
N GLU A 156 0.29 7.24 7.87
CA GLU A 156 0.23 6.87 6.45
C GLU A 156 -0.03 5.36 6.25
N ILE A 157 0.58 4.52 7.07
CA ILE A 157 0.30 3.07 7.09
C ILE A 157 -1.17 2.84 7.45
N ALA A 158 -1.67 3.49 8.51
CA ALA A 158 -3.07 3.42 8.92
C ALA A 158 -4.01 3.83 7.79
N ARG A 159 -3.74 4.94 7.09
CA ARG A 159 -4.54 5.36 5.92
C ARG A 159 -4.58 4.27 4.85
N ASN A 160 -3.43 3.69 4.51
CA ASN A 160 -3.34 2.67 3.47
C ASN A 160 -4.08 1.38 3.88
N LEU A 161 -4.20 1.07 5.16
CA LEU A 161 -4.95 -0.11 5.64
C LEU A 161 -6.48 0.08 5.64
N ILE A 162 -7.01 1.25 5.22
CA ILE A 162 -8.46 1.47 5.16
C ILE A 162 -9.08 0.73 3.97
N GLY A 163 -9.82 -0.33 4.26
CA GLY A 163 -10.50 -1.17 3.27
C GLY A 163 -9.80 -2.51 3.08
N SER A 164 -10.11 -3.22 2.00
CA SER A 164 -9.51 -4.53 1.75
C SER A 164 -8.04 -4.42 1.36
N CYS A 165 -7.17 -5.14 2.08
CA CYS A 165 -5.80 -5.47 1.70
C CYS A 165 -5.70 -7.00 1.72
N ARG A 166 -4.95 -7.58 0.78
CA ARG A 166 -4.64 -9.01 0.75
C ARG A 166 -3.26 -9.27 1.33
#